data_AF-A0A2S5KJI8-F1
#
_entry.id   AF-A0A2S5KJI8-F1
#
_cell.length_a   1.000
_cell.length_b   1.000
_cell.length_c   1.000
_cell.angle_alpha   90.00
_cell.angle_beta   90.00
_cell.angle_gamma   90.00
#
_symmetry.space_group_name_H-M   'P 1'
#
loop_
_entity.id
_entity.type
_entity.pdbx_description
1 polymer ?
#
loop_
_entity_poly.entity_id
_entity_poly.type
_entity_poly.pdbx_seq_one_letter_code
_entity_poly.pdbx_strand_id
1 'polypeptide(L)'
;MKWPWQKSFELSPFIQALVEDNTEHASKQWQRLPSPFELVTDDQSAAELIFVEGALQCATLLLHHHAPNMDQGNQLAASALCAKRHRVELVTLLLKHKFDLELTPDGQPWPLACLTMAPATDHMLLLNRLPQYGVDLNVRTEAGDTLLDLAIKSARPELVRHLIDSGMTADAIGKWVDTEPLTSEQQSTLQLARRCLEDLRIRKLLLGR
;
A
#
# COMPACT_ATOMS: atom_id res chain seq x y z
N MET A 1 17.66 36.61 -6.26
CA MET A 1 17.21 35.77 -5.13
C MET A 1 15.70 35.89 -5.04
N LYS A 2 14.95 34.83 -5.31
CA LYS A 2 13.49 34.83 -5.14
C LYS A 2 13.07 33.65 -4.28
N TRP A 3 12.66 34.02 -3.07
CA TRP A 3 11.96 33.28 -2.01
C TRP A 3 11.21 34.39 -1.23
N PRO A 4 10.29 34.13 -0.29
CA PRO A 4 9.41 33.00 -0.01
C PRO A 4 7.91 33.44 0.01
N TRP A 5 7.44 34.30 -0.92
CA TRP A 5 6.04 34.81 -0.97
C TRP A 5 5.49 35.15 -2.36
N GLN A 6 6.03 34.61 -3.47
CA GLN A 6 5.25 34.54 -4.73
C GLN A 6 4.17 33.41 -4.68
N LYS A 7 3.75 33.10 -3.45
CA LYS A 7 2.97 31.96 -2.96
C LYS A 7 1.46 32.25 -3.06
N SER A 8 0.74 31.35 -3.73
CA SER A 8 -0.72 31.08 -3.73
C SER A 8 -1.38 31.17 -5.11
N PHE A 9 -1.19 32.24 -5.88
CA PHE A 9 -2.04 32.49 -7.07
C PHE A 9 -1.60 31.75 -8.35
N GLU A 10 -0.29 31.60 -8.61
CA GLU A 10 0.20 30.83 -9.79
C GLU A 10 0.31 29.33 -9.51
N LEU A 11 0.41 28.95 -8.23
CA LEU A 11 0.43 27.56 -7.82
C LEU A 11 -0.97 26.96 -7.84
N SER A 12 -2.04 27.70 -7.53
CA SER A 12 -3.40 27.17 -7.61
C SER A 12 -3.74 26.52 -8.95
N PRO A 13 -3.51 27.14 -10.13
CA PRO A 13 -3.79 26.51 -11.42
C PRO A 13 -2.92 25.29 -11.71
N PHE A 14 -1.64 25.30 -11.32
CA PHE A 14 -0.75 24.17 -11.51
C PHE A 14 -1.13 23.00 -10.60
N ILE A 15 -1.30 23.27 -9.31
CA ILE A 15 -1.77 22.32 -8.31
C ILE A 15 -3.15 21.77 -8.70
N GLN A 16 -4.06 22.61 -9.18
CA GLN A 16 -5.36 22.18 -9.69
C GLN A 16 -5.20 21.26 -10.91
N ALA A 17 -4.30 21.58 -11.85
CA ALA A 17 -4.01 20.70 -12.98
C ALA A 17 -3.44 19.34 -12.52
N LEU A 18 -2.65 19.31 -11.44
CA LEU A 18 -2.18 18.06 -10.84
C LEU A 18 -3.33 17.27 -10.21
N VAL A 19 -4.21 17.93 -9.42
CA VAL A 19 -5.38 17.31 -8.77
C VAL A 19 -6.39 16.76 -9.80
N GLU A 20 -6.55 17.47 -10.91
CA GLU A 20 -7.41 17.10 -12.05
C GLU A 20 -6.75 16.08 -13.00
N ASP A 21 -5.50 15.68 -12.72
CA ASP A 21 -4.73 14.73 -13.55
C ASP A 21 -4.54 15.21 -15.01
N ASN A 22 -4.45 16.53 -15.20
CA ASN A 22 -4.31 17.20 -16.49
C ASN A 22 -2.83 17.32 -16.88
N THR A 23 -2.33 16.28 -17.53
CA THR A 23 -0.93 16.18 -17.96
C THR A 23 -0.47 17.24 -18.96
N GLU A 24 -1.35 17.77 -19.81
CA GLU A 24 -0.97 18.75 -20.82
C GLU A 24 -0.61 20.10 -20.17
N HIS A 25 -1.40 20.51 -19.18
CA HIS A 25 -1.13 21.72 -18.41
C HIS A 25 0.01 21.49 -17.41
N ALA A 26 0.03 20.33 -16.76
CA ALA A 26 1.08 19.97 -15.82
C ALA A 26 2.46 19.96 -16.50
N SER A 27 2.61 19.29 -17.65
CA SER A 27 3.90 19.15 -18.35
C SER A 27 4.49 20.48 -18.84
N LYS A 28 3.65 21.41 -19.33
CA LYS A 28 4.09 22.76 -19.75
C LYS A 28 4.68 23.56 -18.59
N GLN A 29 4.12 23.41 -17.39
CA GLN A 29 4.59 24.09 -16.19
C GLN A 29 5.73 23.33 -15.50
N TRP A 30 5.76 22.01 -15.63
CA TRP A 30 6.79 21.13 -15.06
C TRP A 30 8.21 21.50 -15.49
N GLN A 31 8.37 21.90 -16.76
CA GLN A 31 9.65 22.33 -17.32
C GLN A 31 10.18 23.64 -16.73
N ARG A 32 9.32 24.42 -16.06
CA ARG A 32 9.62 25.77 -15.56
C ARG A 32 9.84 25.81 -14.05
N LEU A 33 9.55 24.73 -13.33
CA LEU A 33 9.57 24.68 -11.87
C LEU A 33 10.86 23.99 -11.36
N PRO A 34 11.30 24.31 -10.13
CA PRO A 34 12.23 23.46 -9.39
C PRO A 34 11.62 22.07 -9.18
N SER A 35 12.43 21.10 -8.73
CA SER A 35 12.02 19.70 -8.57
C SER A 35 10.61 19.60 -7.93
N PRO A 36 9.69 18.77 -8.48
CA PRO A 36 8.33 18.63 -7.95
C PRO A 36 8.27 18.24 -6.47
N PHE A 37 9.32 17.59 -5.98
CA PHE A 37 9.49 17.21 -4.57
C PHE A 37 9.85 18.40 -3.66
N GLU A 38 10.44 19.46 -4.22
CA GLU A 38 10.77 20.70 -3.48
C GLU A 38 9.58 21.66 -3.43
N LEU A 39 8.56 21.43 -4.26
CA LEU A 39 7.36 22.23 -4.26
C LEU A 39 6.46 21.81 -3.10
N VAL A 40 6.55 22.51 -1.98
CA VAL A 40 5.73 22.28 -0.79
C VAL A 40 4.55 23.26 -0.76
N THR A 41 3.34 22.72 -0.63
CA THR A 41 2.11 23.48 -0.36
C THR A 41 1.71 23.27 1.08
N ASP A 42 1.57 24.34 1.86
CA ASP A 42 1.15 24.44 3.27
C ASP A 42 1.71 23.37 4.24
N ASP A 43 1.41 22.07 4.06
CA ASP A 43 1.90 20.93 4.86
C ASP A 43 2.42 19.70 4.06
N GLN A 44 2.31 19.67 2.72
CA GLN A 44 2.63 18.49 1.89
C GLN A 44 3.35 18.87 0.57
N SER A 45 4.17 17.97 0.04
CA SER A 45 4.79 18.17 -1.28
C SER A 45 3.78 18.01 -2.42
N ALA A 46 4.02 18.67 -3.56
CA ALA A 46 3.19 18.52 -4.76
C ALA A 46 3.19 17.06 -5.26
N ALA A 47 4.30 16.35 -5.05
CA ALA A 47 4.40 14.93 -5.28
C ALA A 47 3.43 14.14 -4.38
N GLU A 48 3.42 14.38 -3.06
CA GLU A 48 2.44 13.75 -2.16
C GLU A 48 1.01 14.04 -2.59
N LEU A 49 0.70 15.28 -2.97
CA LEU A 49 -0.65 15.66 -3.39
C LEU A 49 -1.12 14.89 -4.64
N ILE A 50 -0.23 14.69 -5.62
CA ILE A 50 -0.50 13.86 -6.82
C ILE A 50 -0.94 12.44 -6.39
N PHE A 51 -0.23 11.85 -5.43
CA PHE A 51 -0.53 10.50 -4.94
C PHE A 51 -1.79 10.46 -4.07
N VAL A 52 -1.98 11.41 -3.16
CA VAL A 52 -3.17 11.50 -2.30
C VAL A 52 -4.44 11.67 -3.13
N GLU A 53 -4.41 12.51 -4.17
CA GLU A 53 -5.57 12.73 -5.04
C GLU A 53 -5.82 11.59 -6.01
N GLY A 54 -4.81 10.75 -6.27
CA GLY A 54 -4.93 9.66 -7.23
C GLY A 54 -4.66 10.08 -8.68
N ALA A 55 -3.89 11.14 -8.92
CA ALA A 55 -3.59 11.65 -10.25
C ALA A 55 -2.55 10.76 -10.96
N LEU A 56 -3.03 9.64 -11.49
CA LEU A 56 -2.20 8.54 -12.00
C LEU A 56 -1.31 8.96 -13.18
N GLN A 57 -1.81 9.80 -14.09
CA GLN A 57 -1.03 10.23 -15.24
C GLN A 57 0.05 11.23 -14.82
N CYS A 58 -0.26 12.15 -13.92
CA CYS A 58 0.73 13.03 -13.29
C CYS A 58 1.78 12.25 -12.48
N ALA A 59 1.37 11.23 -11.72
CA ALA A 59 2.28 10.35 -10.98
C ALA A 59 3.24 9.58 -11.92
N THR A 60 2.71 9.09 -13.04
CA THR A 60 3.49 8.42 -14.07
C THR A 60 4.55 9.35 -14.64
N LEU A 61 4.17 10.58 -15.01
CA LEU A 61 5.10 11.56 -15.53
C LEU A 61 6.16 11.97 -14.51
N LEU A 62 5.77 12.16 -13.25
CA LEU A 62 6.68 12.46 -12.16
C LEU A 62 7.79 11.41 -12.05
N LEU A 63 7.41 10.13 -11.98
CA LEU A 63 8.35 9.03 -11.78
C LEU A 63 9.15 8.65 -13.04
N HIS A 64 8.67 9.03 -14.24
CA HIS A 64 9.46 8.92 -15.46
C HIS A 64 10.61 9.94 -15.51
N HIS A 65 10.38 11.15 -14.99
CA HIS A 65 11.38 12.22 -15.05
C HIS A 65 12.27 12.32 -13.82
N HIS A 66 11.78 11.89 -12.65
CA HIS A 66 12.46 12.05 -11.37
C HIS A 66 12.43 10.73 -10.60
N ALA A 67 13.61 10.28 -10.14
CA ALA A 67 13.72 9.20 -9.18
C ALA A 67 13.72 9.82 -7.76
N PRO A 68 12.66 9.64 -6.96
CA PRO A 68 12.67 9.93 -5.54
C PRO A 68 13.77 9.13 -4.83
N ASN A 69 14.29 9.72 -3.76
CA ASN A 69 15.14 9.00 -2.81
C ASN A 69 14.29 8.06 -1.92
N MET A 70 14.93 7.32 -1.00
CA MET A 70 14.23 6.37 -0.13
C MET A 70 13.17 7.02 0.76
N ASP A 71 13.47 8.16 1.38
CA ASP A 71 12.52 8.85 2.26
C ASP A 71 11.29 9.35 1.49
N GLN A 72 11.52 9.95 0.32
CA GLN A 72 10.45 10.36 -0.59
C GLN A 72 9.67 9.14 -1.08
N GLY A 73 10.34 8.04 -1.43
CA GLY A 73 9.70 6.80 -1.83
C GLY A 73 8.76 6.25 -0.76
N ASN A 74 9.20 6.24 0.51
CA ASN A 74 8.39 5.83 1.65
C ASN A 74 7.17 6.73 1.83
N GLN A 75 7.35 8.05 1.70
CA GLN A 75 6.26 9.03 1.77
C GLN A 75 5.25 8.85 0.62
N LEU A 76 5.72 8.74 -0.63
CA LEU A 76 4.86 8.52 -1.79
C LEU A 76 4.10 7.20 -1.68
N ALA A 77 4.73 6.15 -1.16
CA ALA A 77 4.09 4.87 -0.96
C ALA A 77 3.00 4.93 0.12
N ALA A 78 3.24 5.65 1.22
CA ALA A 78 2.21 5.94 2.22
C ALA A 78 1.05 6.75 1.61
N SER A 79 1.34 7.81 0.86
CA SER A 79 0.33 8.61 0.15
C SER A 79 -0.46 7.78 -0.87
N ALA A 80 0.21 6.88 -1.60
CA ALA A 80 -0.41 5.98 -2.57
C ALA A 80 -1.41 5.05 -1.88
N LEU A 81 -1.07 4.47 -0.73
CA LEU A 81 -1.97 3.61 0.05
C LEU A 81 -3.20 4.36 0.59
N CYS A 82 -3.09 5.66 0.81
CA CYS A 82 -4.19 6.51 1.24
C CYS A 82 -4.93 7.20 0.08
N ALA A 83 -4.54 6.96 -1.18
CA ALA A 83 -5.03 7.68 -2.34
C ALA A 83 -6.56 7.64 -2.47
N LYS A 84 -7.19 8.75 -2.85
CA LYS A 84 -8.64 8.86 -3.07
C LYS A 84 -9.12 8.09 -4.30
N ARG A 85 -8.26 8.01 -5.32
CA ARG A 85 -8.52 7.38 -6.62
C ARG A 85 -7.31 6.56 -7.04
N HIS A 86 -7.53 5.57 -7.91
CA HIS A 86 -6.45 4.80 -8.55
C HIS A 86 -5.39 4.23 -7.60
N ARG A 87 -5.78 3.89 -6.37
CA ARG A 87 -4.88 3.43 -5.29
C ARG A 87 -4.04 2.24 -5.72
N VAL A 88 -4.70 1.19 -6.21
CA VAL A 88 -4.04 -0.04 -6.64
C VAL A 88 -3.08 0.25 -7.79
N GLU A 89 -3.49 1.08 -8.75
CA GLU A 89 -2.67 1.47 -9.88
C GLU A 89 -1.44 2.28 -9.44
N LEU A 90 -1.59 3.24 -8.53
CA LEU A 90 -0.48 4.02 -7.98
C LEU A 90 0.53 3.16 -7.22
N VAL A 91 0.04 2.23 -6.37
CA VAL A 91 0.91 1.27 -5.68
C VAL A 91 1.64 0.40 -6.70
N THR A 92 0.95 -0.11 -7.73
CA THR A 92 1.61 -0.91 -8.77
C THR A 92 2.63 -0.10 -9.57
N LEU A 93 2.38 1.19 -9.78
CA LEU A 93 3.29 2.09 -10.48
C LEU A 93 4.58 2.28 -9.67
N LEU A 94 4.48 2.50 -8.37
CA LEU A 94 5.64 2.54 -7.47
C LEU A 94 6.42 1.22 -7.51
N LEU A 95 5.75 0.07 -7.37
CA LEU A 95 6.41 -1.24 -7.42
C LEU A 95 7.07 -1.53 -8.78
N LYS A 96 6.51 -1.04 -9.89
CA LYS A 96 7.08 -1.17 -11.24
C LYS A 96 8.37 -0.39 -11.43
N HIS A 97 8.47 0.78 -10.83
CA HIS A 97 9.64 1.64 -10.99
C HIS A 97 10.90 1.13 -10.27
N LYS A 98 10.88 -0.12 -9.76
CA LYS A 98 11.93 -0.70 -8.92
C LYS A 98 12.33 0.26 -7.80
N PHE A 99 11.37 1.01 -7.26
CA PHE A 99 11.53 1.39 -5.86
C PHE A 99 11.65 0.07 -5.14
N ASP A 100 12.79 -0.09 -4.48
CA ASP A 100 13.17 -1.37 -3.90
C ASP A 100 11.98 -1.91 -3.10
N LEU A 101 11.80 -3.22 -3.14
CA LEU A 101 10.82 -3.92 -2.27
C LEU A 101 11.05 -3.59 -0.78
N GLU A 102 12.18 -2.91 -0.48
CA GLU A 102 12.60 -2.30 0.77
C GLU A 102 11.86 -1.02 1.15
N LEU A 103 11.01 -0.42 0.30
CA LEU A 103 10.17 0.68 0.76
C LEU A 103 9.31 0.21 1.94
N THR A 104 9.32 1.02 2.98
CA THR A 104 8.58 0.80 4.22
C THR A 104 7.64 1.99 4.45
N PRO A 105 6.45 1.98 3.81
CA PRO A 105 5.45 3.02 4.04
C PRO A 105 5.13 3.09 5.53
N ASP A 106 5.28 4.26 6.14
CA ASP A 106 5.15 4.47 7.59
C ASP A 106 6.02 3.53 8.45
N GLY A 107 7.19 3.14 7.93
CA GLY A 107 8.10 2.22 8.61
C GLY A 107 7.66 0.76 8.60
N GLN A 108 6.59 0.41 7.87
CA GLN A 108 6.05 -0.95 7.81
C GLN A 108 6.35 -1.60 6.46
N PRO A 109 6.62 -2.92 6.39
CA PRO A 109 6.61 -3.65 5.14
C PRO A 109 5.28 -3.48 4.38
N TRP A 110 5.35 -3.46 3.05
CA TRP A 110 4.18 -3.27 2.17
C TRP A 110 2.90 -4.01 2.58
N PRO A 111 2.91 -5.33 2.91
CA PRO A 111 1.68 -6.03 3.24
C PRO A 111 1.04 -5.53 4.56
N LEU A 112 1.87 -5.13 5.53
CA LEU A 112 1.39 -4.57 6.79
C LEU A 112 0.84 -3.15 6.57
N ALA A 113 1.59 -2.30 5.86
CA ALA A 113 1.16 -0.96 5.48
C ALA A 113 -0.19 -0.98 4.72
N CYS A 114 -0.39 -1.96 3.84
CA CYS A 114 -1.65 -2.15 3.15
C CYS A 114 -2.83 -2.39 4.10
N LEU A 115 -2.64 -3.20 5.15
CA LEU A 115 -3.71 -3.51 6.10
C LEU A 115 -3.98 -2.37 7.10
N THR A 116 -3.00 -1.49 7.34
CA THR A 116 -3.11 -0.39 8.30
C THR A 116 -3.60 0.90 7.65
N MET A 117 -3.20 1.19 6.42
CA MET A 117 -3.43 2.49 5.78
C MET A 117 -4.52 2.46 4.70
N ALA A 118 -4.67 1.35 3.97
CA ALA A 118 -5.66 1.25 2.91
C ALA A 118 -7.06 0.89 3.48
N PRO A 119 -8.16 1.23 2.78
CA PRO A 119 -9.47 0.78 3.18
C PRO A 119 -9.65 -0.72 2.94
N ALA A 120 -10.53 -1.33 3.75
CA ALA A 120 -10.76 -2.76 3.73
C ALA A 120 -11.20 -3.34 2.38
N THR A 121 -11.81 -2.52 1.52
CA THR A 121 -12.23 -2.89 0.16
C THR A 121 -11.05 -3.24 -0.74
N ASP A 122 -9.88 -2.65 -0.48
CA ASP A 122 -8.73 -2.71 -1.39
C ASP A 122 -7.69 -3.72 -0.92
N HIS A 123 -7.75 -4.17 0.34
CA HIS A 123 -6.80 -5.14 0.90
C HIS A 123 -6.64 -6.36 0.01
N MET A 124 -7.75 -6.93 -0.45
CA MET A 124 -7.77 -8.12 -1.30
C MET A 124 -7.06 -7.87 -2.64
N LEU A 125 -7.32 -6.71 -3.26
CA LEU A 125 -6.72 -6.32 -4.53
C LEU A 125 -5.23 -6.06 -4.38
N LEU A 126 -4.83 -5.32 -3.34
CA LEU A 126 -3.43 -5.00 -3.04
C LEU A 126 -2.63 -6.28 -2.72
N LEU A 127 -3.13 -7.13 -1.82
CA LEU A 127 -2.46 -8.39 -1.43
C LEU A 127 -2.38 -9.40 -2.58
N ASN A 128 -3.26 -9.33 -3.58
CA ASN A 128 -3.13 -10.11 -4.82
C ASN A 128 -2.09 -9.56 -5.79
N ARG A 129 -1.83 -8.24 -5.74
CA ARG A 129 -0.91 -7.55 -6.66
C ARG A 129 0.52 -7.59 -6.13
N LEU A 130 0.73 -7.39 -4.84
CA LEU A 130 2.05 -7.34 -4.19
C LEU A 130 2.96 -8.53 -4.56
N PRO A 131 2.51 -9.81 -4.49
CA PRO A 131 3.36 -10.96 -4.83
C PRO A 131 3.83 -10.98 -6.29
N GLN A 132 3.06 -10.36 -7.20
CA GLN A 132 3.41 -10.29 -8.62
C GLN A 132 4.66 -9.43 -8.86
N TYR A 133 5.00 -8.56 -7.91
CA TYR A 133 6.20 -7.73 -7.92
C TYR A 133 7.32 -8.28 -7.02
N GLY A 134 7.13 -9.46 -6.41
CA GLY A 134 8.13 -10.09 -5.55
C GLY A 134 8.07 -9.67 -4.07
N VAL A 135 7.02 -8.96 -3.64
CA VAL A 135 6.82 -8.64 -2.23
C VAL A 135 6.46 -9.91 -1.46
N ASP A 136 7.21 -10.21 -0.40
CA ASP A 136 6.90 -11.32 0.50
C ASP A 136 5.69 -10.96 1.39
N LEU A 137 4.70 -11.86 1.44
CA LEU A 137 3.54 -11.71 2.31
C LEU A 137 3.81 -12.27 3.72
N ASN A 138 4.83 -13.10 3.92
CA ASN A 138 5.16 -13.72 5.21
C ASN A 138 5.90 -12.78 6.17
N VAL A 139 5.60 -11.49 6.10
CA VAL A 139 6.11 -10.46 7.01
C VAL A 139 5.48 -10.60 8.40
N ARG A 140 6.21 -10.11 9.40
CA ARG A 140 5.77 -10.11 10.79
C ARG A 140 5.82 -8.71 11.38
N THR A 141 4.88 -8.41 12.27
CA THR A 141 4.93 -7.20 13.10
C THR A 141 6.06 -7.31 14.13
N GLU A 142 6.37 -6.21 14.83
CA GLU A 142 7.30 -6.22 15.95
C GLU A 142 6.89 -7.20 17.07
N ALA A 143 5.59 -7.42 17.24
CA ALA A 143 5.04 -8.41 18.17
C ALA A 143 5.16 -9.86 17.64
N GLY A 144 5.67 -10.05 16.42
CA GLY A 144 5.79 -11.36 15.78
C GLY A 144 4.48 -11.90 15.20
N ASP A 145 3.48 -11.04 14.99
CA ASP A 145 2.20 -11.38 14.37
C ASP A 145 2.34 -11.39 12.84
N THR A 146 1.78 -12.41 12.20
CA THR A 146 1.65 -12.50 10.74
C THR A 146 0.39 -11.77 10.23
N LEU A 147 0.26 -11.60 8.91
CA LEU A 147 -0.98 -11.08 8.31
C LEU A 147 -2.21 -11.92 8.68
N LEU A 148 -2.05 -13.24 8.82
CA LEU A 148 -3.13 -14.13 9.21
C LEU A 148 -3.54 -13.89 10.67
N ASP A 149 -2.58 -13.65 11.56
CA ASP A 149 -2.86 -13.27 12.95
C ASP A 149 -3.64 -11.96 13.02
N LEU A 150 -3.22 -10.95 12.25
CA LEU A 150 -3.95 -9.68 12.19
C LEU A 150 -5.37 -9.85 11.65
N ALA A 151 -5.57 -10.70 10.64
CA ALA A 151 -6.91 -11.00 10.11
C ALA A 151 -7.83 -11.68 11.15
N ILE A 152 -7.27 -12.60 11.96
CA ILE A 152 -7.99 -13.28 13.04
C ILE A 152 -8.28 -12.31 14.20
N LYS A 153 -7.29 -11.50 14.64
CA LYS A 153 -7.46 -10.47 15.69
C LYS A 153 -8.58 -9.49 15.34
N SER A 154 -8.65 -9.08 14.07
CA SER A 154 -9.69 -8.18 13.57
C SER A 154 -11.01 -8.87 13.21
N ALA A 155 -11.14 -10.19 13.41
CA ALA A 155 -12.34 -10.98 13.05
C ALA A 155 -12.81 -10.79 11.59
N ARG A 156 -11.87 -10.87 10.63
CA ARG A 156 -12.14 -10.66 9.18
C ARG A 156 -12.07 -11.98 8.40
N PRO A 157 -13.16 -12.78 8.35
CA PRO A 157 -13.13 -14.12 7.75
C PRO A 157 -12.85 -14.11 6.23
N GLU A 158 -13.26 -13.07 5.51
CA GLU A 158 -13.00 -12.93 4.07
C GLU A 158 -11.51 -12.76 3.81
N LEU A 159 -10.83 -11.92 4.61
CA LEU A 159 -9.39 -11.75 4.51
C LEU A 159 -8.66 -13.04 4.88
N VAL A 160 -9.12 -13.76 5.91
CA VAL A 160 -8.54 -15.06 6.28
C VAL A 160 -8.60 -16.05 5.12
N ARG A 161 -9.75 -16.20 4.46
CA ARG A 161 -9.88 -17.08 3.28
C ARG A 161 -8.88 -16.69 2.20
N HIS A 162 -8.81 -15.39 1.91
CA HIS A 162 -7.93 -14.85 0.89
C HIS A 162 -6.45 -15.10 1.16
N LEU A 163 -5.99 -14.83 2.37
CA LEU A 163 -4.60 -15.05 2.78
C LEU A 163 -4.23 -16.54 2.73
N ILE A 164 -5.16 -17.43 3.08
CA ILE A 164 -4.93 -18.87 2.99
C ILE A 164 -4.89 -19.32 1.52
N ASP A 165 -5.81 -18.86 0.69
CA ASP A 165 -5.86 -19.18 -0.74
C ASP A 165 -4.64 -18.64 -1.50
N SER A 166 -4.05 -17.52 -1.06
CA SER A 166 -2.81 -16.97 -1.63
C SER A 166 -1.55 -17.73 -1.22
N GLY A 167 -1.69 -18.79 -0.40
CA GLY A 167 -0.61 -19.70 -0.05
C GLY A 167 0.22 -19.28 1.16
N MET A 168 -0.28 -18.36 1.99
CA MET A 168 0.39 -18.02 3.25
C MET A 168 0.48 -19.24 4.18
N THR A 169 1.64 -19.39 4.83
CA THR A 169 1.93 -20.53 5.69
C THR A 169 1.18 -20.47 7.03
N ALA A 170 0.74 -21.64 7.49
CA ALA A 170 -0.11 -21.88 8.65
C ALA A 170 0.52 -21.61 10.03
N ASP A 171 1.82 -21.32 10.09
CA ASP A 171 2.60 -21.30 11.34
C ASP A 171 2.03 -20.36 12.41
N ALA A 172 1.25 -19.37 11.98
CA ALA A 172 0.53 -18.40 12.80
C ALA A 172 -0.54 -19.02 13.73
N ILE A 173 -1.30 -20.01 13.26
CA ILE A 173 -2.49 -20.52 13.99
C ILE A 173 -2.12 -21.24 15.28
N GLY A 174 -0.91 -21.82 15.35
CA GLY A 174 -0.44 -22.53 16.53
C GLY A 174 -0.39 -21.66 17.79
N LYS A 175 -0.13 -20.36 17.65
CA LYS A 175 0.02 -19.41 18.76
C LYS A 175 -1.29 -19.07 19.47
N TRP A 176 -2.42 -19.25 18.80
CA TRP A 176 -3.74 -18.89 19.33
C TRP A 176 -4.30 -19.89 20.33
N VAL A 177 -3.63 -21.03 20.53
CA VAL A 177 -4.05 -22.06 21.49
C VAL A 177 -3.84 -21.59 22.94
N ASP A 178 -2.85 -20.72 23.17
CA ASP A 178 -2.40 -20.29 24.50
C ASP A 178 -2.74 -18.82 24.84
N THR A 179 -3.28 -18.05 23.89
CA THR A 179 -3.67 -16.64 24.09
C THR A 179 -5.03 -16.50 24.77
N GLU A 180 -5.12 -15.49 25.66
CA GLU A 180 -6.29 -14.96 26.40
C GLU A 180 -7.68 -15.14 25.75
N PRO A 181 -8.79 -15.12 26.53
CA PRO A 181 -10.11 -15.53 26.03
C PRO A 181 -10.53 -14.74 24.78
N LEU A 182 -10.52 -15.45 23.65
CA LEU A 182 -10.94 -14.94 22.36
C LEU A 182 -12.41 -14.56 22.39
N THR A 183 -12.77 -13.49 21.69
CA THR A 183 -14.18 -13.17 21.44
C THR A 183 -14.83 -14.27 20.58
N SER A 184 -16.16 -14.40 20.63
CA SER A 184 -16.89 -15.37 19.80
C SER A 184 -16.60 -15.20 18.30
N GLU A 185 -16.43 -13.97 17.84
CA GLU A 185 -16.09 -13.65 16.45
C GLU A 185 -14.67 -14.09 16.08
N GLN A 186 -13.70 -13.86 16.97
CA GLN A 186 -12.31 -14.32 16.79
C GLN A 186 -12.23 -15.85 16.82
N GLN A 187 -12.98 -16.52 17.70
CA GLN A 187 -13.06 -17.98 17.75
C GLN A 187 -13.62 -18.57 16.46
N SER A 188 -14.73 -17.99 15.96
CA SER A 188 -15.34 -18.39 14.69
C SER A 188 -14.36 -18.21 13.52
N THR A 189 -13.67 -17.08 13.47
CA THR A 189 -12.67 -16.76 12.43
C THR A 189 -11.46 -17.70 12.52
N LEU A 190 -10.98 -18.01 13.72
CA LEU A 190 -9.91 -18.97 13.96
C LEU A 190 -10.32 -20.40 13.53
N GLN A 191 -11.54 -20.81 13.83
CA GLN A 191 -12.07 -22.11 13.40
C GLN A 191 -12.16 -22.20 11.87
N LEU A 192 -12.58 -21.12 11.22
CA LEU A 192 -12.58 -21.01 9.76
C LEU A 192 -11.16 -21.10 9.19
N ALA A 193 -10.20 -20.40 9.80
CA ALA A 193 -8.81 -20.44 9.38
C ALA A 193 -8.22 -21.86 9.47
N ARG A 194 -8.48 -22.57 10.58
CA ARG A 194 -8.10 -23.99 10.76
C ARG A 194 -8.68 -24.89 9.68
N ARG A 195 -9.98 -24.72 9.40
CA ARG A 195 -10.67 -25.52 8.38
C ARG A 195 -10.11 -25.29 6.99
N CYS A 196 -9.91 -24.02 6.60
CA CYS A 196 -9.36 -23.67 5.29
C CYS A 196 -7.94 -24.21 5.10
N LEU A 197 -7.12 -24.23 6.14
CA LEU A 197 -5.78 -24.81 6.05
C LEU A 197 -5.79 -26.33 5.93
N GLU A 198 -6.66 -27.02 6.65
CA GLU A 198 -6.82 -28.48 6.47
C GLU A 198 -7.34 -28.80 5.08
N ASP A 199 -8.30 -28.04 4.56
CA ASP A 199 -8.78 -28.19 3.18
C ASP A 199 -7.63 -28.00 2.17
N LEU A 200 -6.77 -26.99 2.38
CA LEU A 200 -5.62 -26.71 1.52
C LEU A 200 -4.55 -27.81 1.62
N ARG A 201 -4.31 -28.34 2.83
CA ARG A 201 -3.43 -29.49 3.07
C ARG A 201 -3.91 -30.74 2.34
N ILE A 202 -5.20 -31.07 2.44
CA ILE A 202 -5.81 -32.20 1.75
C ILE A 202 -5.70 -32.02 0.23
N ARG A 203 -5.96 -30.82 -0.29
CA ARG A 203 -5.79 -30.53 -1.73
C ARG A 203 -4.36 -30.75 -2.21
N LYS A 204 -3.36 -30.29 -1.45
CA LYS A 204 -1.94 -30.55 -1.77
C LYS A 204 -1.63 -32.05 -1.81
N LEU A 205 -2.07 -32.80 -0.80
CA LEU A 205 -1.92 -34.26 -0.74
C LEU A 205 -2.57 -34.97 -1.94
N LEU A 206 -3.76 -34.54 -2.36
CA LEU A 206 -4.47 -35.14 -3.51
C LEU A 206 -3.84 -34.76 -4.86
N LEU A 207 -3.21 -33.59 -4.98
CA LEU A 207 -2.61 -33.11 -6.22
C LEU A 207 -1.15 -33.58 -6.42
N GLY A 208 -0.60 -34.36 -5.49
CA GLY A 208 0.75 -34.93 -5.62
C GLY A 208 1.87 -33.89 -5.64
N ARG A 209 1.64 -32.72 -5.04
CA ARG A 209 2.63 -31.65 -4.85
C ARG A 209 2.76 -31.28 -3.38
#